data_AF-A0A651GUR8-F1
#
_entry.id   AF-A0A651GUR8-F1
#
_cell.length_a   1.000
_cell.length_b   1.000
_cell.length_c   1.000
_cell.angle_alpha   90.00
_cell.angle_beta   90.00
_cell.angle_gamma   90.00
#
_symmetry.space_group_name_H-M   'P 1'
#
loop_
_entity.id
_entity.type
_entity.pdbx_description
1 polymer ?
#
loop_
_entity_poly.entity_id
_entity_poly.type
_entity_poly.pdbx_seq_one_letter_code
_entity_poly.pdbx_strand_id
1 'polypeptide(L)' 'METHNWKKLTLIIDNALDLDPQERETYINEVCREDLPLKTEVKRFMEAIEASENFWDGMSEASSILVN' A
#
# COMPACT_ATOMS: atom_id res chain seq x y z
N MET A 1 -17.67 -7.73 8.50
CA MET A 1 -17.11 -7.16 7.25
C MET A 1 -17.59 -8.03 6.10
N GLU A 2 -18.27 -7.44 5.11
CA GLU A 2 -18.74 -8.21 3.95
C GLU A 2 -17.55 -8.69 3.11
N THR A 3 -17.45 -9.99 2.93
CA THR A 3 -16.33 -10.69 2.27
C THR A 3 -16.11 -10.29 0.81
N HIS A 4 -17.09 -9.65 0.17
CA HIS A 4 -16.98 -9.20 -1.23
C HIS A 4 -16.06 -7.98 -1.41
N ASN A 5 -16.02 -7.06 -0.44
CA ASN A 5 -15.14 -5.89 -0.55
C ASN A 5 -13.67 -6.21 -0.30
N TRP A 6 -13.39 -7.22 0.54
CA TRP A 6 -12.02 -7.60 0.86
C TRP A 6 -11.25 -8.12 -0.37
N LYS A 7 -11.88 -9.01 -1.18
CA LYS A 7 -11.24 -9.55 -2.39
C LYS A 7 -10.91 -8.47 -3.41
N LYS A 8 -11.81 -7.51 -3.59
CA LYS A 8 -11.63 -6.39 -4.51
C LYS A 8 -10.49 -5.49 -4.02
N LEU A 9 -10.49 -5.16 -2.73
CA LEU A 9 -9.43 -4.38 -2.10
C LEU A 9 -8.05 -5.04 -2.24
N THR A 10 -7.93 -6.33 -1.92
CA THR A 10 -6.64 -7.04 -2.04
C THR A 10 -6.15 -7.09 -3.47
N LEU A 11 -7.02 -7.36 -4.46
CA LEU A 11 -6.61 -7.38 -5.87
C LEU A 11 -6.09 -6.02 -6.33
N ILE A 12 -6.72 -4.92 -5.88
CA ILE A 12 -6.26 -3.56 -6.23
C ILE A 12 -4.89 -3.29 -5.61
N ILE A 13 -4.70 -3.68 -4.35
CA ILE A 13 -3.42 -3.51 -3.65
C ILE A 13 -2.32 -4.33 -4.31
N ASP A 14 -2.55 -5.62 -4.58
CA ASP A 14 -1.57 -6.50 -5.21
C ASP A 14 -1.10 -5.91 -6.55
N ASN A 15 -2.06 -5.53 -7.41
CA ASN A 15 -1.74 -4.88 -8.68
C ASN A 15 -1.02 -3.54 -8.51
N ALA A 16 -1.35 -2.76 -7.47
CA ALA A 16 -0.69 -1.49 -7.22
C ALA A 16 0.76 -1.69 -6.74
N LEU A 17 1.04 -2.74 -5.96
CA LEU A 17 2.38 -3.04 -5.48
C LEU A 17 3.31 -3.50 -6.62
N ASP A 18 2.75 -4.15 -7.65
CA ASP A 18 3.49 -4.54 -8.87
C ASP A 18 3.86 -3.35 -9.77
N LEU A 19 3.25 -2.17 -9.56
CA LEU A 19 3.55 -0.95 -10.31
C LEU A 19 4.66 -0.12 -9.63
N ASP A 20 5.34 0.69 -10.45
CA ASP A 20 6.28 1.69 -9.96
C ASP A 20 5.57 2.69 -9.04
N PRO A 21 6.21 3.19 -7.96
CA PRO A 21 5.60 4.12 -7.00
C PRO A 21 4.91 5.34 -7.63
N GLN A 22 5.45 5.82 -8.76
CA GLN A 22 4.90 6.97 -9.50
C GLN A 22 3.58 6.65 -10.22
N GLU A 23 3.35 5.39 -10.58
CA GLU A 23 2.16 4.93 -11.31
C GLU A 23 1.04 4.46 -10.38
N ARG A 24 1.37 4.07 -9.14
CA ARG A 24 0.41 3.55 -8.15
C ARG A 24 -0.75 4.49 -7.89
N GLU A 25 -0.47 5.79 -7.69
CA GLU A 25 -1.52 6.76 -7.39
C GLU A 25 -2.47 6.94 -8.59
N THR A 26 -1.93 7.00 -9.81
CA THR A 26 -2.73 7.08 -11.03
C THR A 26 -3.62 5.84 -11.18
N TYR A 27 -3.04 4.65 -11.01
CA TYR A 27 -3.77 3.39 -11.07
C TYR A 27 -4.92 3.33 -10.05
N ILE A 28 -4.66 3.65 -8.79
CA ILE A 28 -5.69 3.66 -7.73
C ILE A 28 -6.80 4.68 -8.05
N ASN A 29 -6.43 5.86 -8.57
CA ASN A 29 -7.38 6.88 -8.96
C ASN A 29 -8.28 6.44 -10.11
N GLU A 30 -7.76 5.65 -11.05
CA GLU A 30 -8.52 5.12 -12.18
C GLU A 30 -9.42 3.96 -11.78
N VAL A 31 -8.89 2.95 -11.10
CA VAL A 31 -9.64 1.74 -10.73
C VAL A 31 -10.72 2.02 -9.69
N CYS A 32 -10.48 2.98 -8.78
CA CYS A 32 -11.44 3.36 -7.75
C CYS A 32 -12.22 4.64 -8.10
N ARG A 33 -12.27 5.06 -9.38
CA ARG A 33 -12.89 6.32 -9.81
C ARG A 33 -14.35 6.46 -9.36
N GLU A 34 -15.11 5.38 -9.43
CA GLU A 34 -16.55 5.35 -9.12
C GLU A 34 -16.85 4.92 -7.68
N ASP A 35 -15.83 4.53 -6.91
CA ASP A 35 -15.98 3.90 -5.59
C ASP A 35 -15.08 4.61 -4.57
N LEU A 36 -15.51 5.81 -4.15
CA LEU A 36 -14.78 6.66 -3.20
C LEU A 36 -14.54 5.99 -1.83
N PRO A 37 -15.48 5.21 -1.26
CA PRO A 37 -15.21 4.44 -0.04
C PRO A 37 -14.06 3.45 -0.24
N LEU A 38 -14.09 2.67 -1.31
CA LEU A 38 -13.02 1.72 -1.63
C LEU A 38 -11.68 2.41 -1.87
N LYS A 39 -11.69 3.53 -2.58
CA LYS A 39 -10.48 4.36 -2.80
C LYS A 39 -9.83 4.76 -1.48
N THR A 40 -10.65 5.15 -0.51
CA THR A 40 -10.18 5.57 0.82
C THR A 40 -9.56 4.40 1.56
N GLU A 41 -10.19 3.22 1.53
CA GLU A 41 -9.63 2.02 2.16
C GLU A 41 -8.32 1.57 1.50
N VAL A 42 -8.25 1.56 0.17
CA VAL A 42 -7.03 1.23 -0.58
C VAL A 42 -5.90 2.19 -0.22
N LYS A 43 -6.14 3.51 -0.23
CA LYS A 43 -5.12 4.51 0.12
C LYS A 43 -4.59 4.31 1.55
N ARG A 44 -5.48 4.11 2.52
CA ARG A 44 -5.08 3.83 3.91
C ARG A 44 -4.22 2.58 4.05
N PHE A 45 -4.54 1.54 3.28
CA PHE A 45 -3.79 0.30 3.33
C PHE A 45 -2.39 0.45 2.70
N MET A 46 -2.29 1.16 1.58
CA MET A 46 -1.00 1.47 0.94
C MET A 46 -0.11 2.31 1.86
N GLU A 47 -0.67 3.34 2.51
CA GLU A 47 0.06 4.15 3.50
C GLU A 47 0.59 3.30 4.67
N ALA A 48 -0.20 2.32 5.13
CA ALA A 48 0.23 1.41 6.19
C ALA A 48 1.37 0.47 5.75
N ILE A 49 1.37 0.02 4.49
CA ILE A 49 2.45 -0.78 3.91
C ILE A 49 3.73 0.05 3.82
N GLU A 50 3.65 1.25 3.25
CA GLU A 50 4.81 2.16 3.12
C GLU A 50 5.38 2.55 4.49
N ALA A 51 4.52 2.82 5.47
CA ALA A 51 4.96 3.10 6.84
C ALA A 51 5.67 1.90 7.47
N SER A 52 5.21 0.67 7.19
CA SER A 52 5.87 -0.55 7.63
C SER A 52 7.24 -0.73 6.97
N GLU A 53 7.34 -0.56 5.66
CA GLU A 53 8.61 -0.67 4.92
C GLU A 53 9.66 0.32 5.44
N ASN A 54 9.28 1.60 5.58
CA ASN A 54 10.15 2.63 6.14
C ASN A 54 10.61 2.33 7.58
N PHE A 55 9.73 1.70 8.38
CA PHE A 55 10.09 1.27 9.73
C PHE A 55 11.15 0.16 9.72
N TRP A 56 11.01 -0.83 8.83
CA TRP A 56 11.99 -1.91 8.66
C TRP A 56 13.34 -1.39 8.17
N ASP A 57 13.34 -0.46 7.20
CA ASP A 57 14.56 0.16 6.68
C ASP A 57 15.32 0.90 7.77
N GLY A 58 14.63 1.72 8.57
CA GLY A 58 15.25 2.45 9.69
C GLY A 58 15.82 1.53 10.78
N MET A 59 15.18 0.38 11.03
CA MET A 59 15.67 -0.60 12.00
C MET A 59 16.90 -1.36 11.48
N SER A 60 16.92 -1.70 10.19
CA SER A 60 18.07 -2.35 9.54
C SER A 60 19.30 -1.44 9.53
N GLU A 61 19.11 -0.14 9.28
CA GLU A 61 20.18 0.85 9.36
C GLU A 61 20.72 0.99 10.79
N ALA A 62 19.83 1.04 11.78
CA ALA A 62 20.22 1.12 13.19
C ALA A 62 21.00 -0.12 13.68
N SER A 63 20.63 -1.32 13.25
CA SER A 63 21.38 -2.53 13.64
C SER A 63 22.77 -2.58 13.00
N SER A 64 22.92 -2.05 11.80
CA SER A 64 24.22 -1.99 11.10
C SER A 64 25.22 -1.08 11.81
N ILE A 65 24.75 -0.05 12.51
CA ILE A 65 25.58 0.84 13.34
C ILE A 65 26.07 0.12 14.61
N LEU A 66 25.27 -0.78 15.18
CA LEU A 66 25.60 -1.48 16.43
C LEU A 66 26.55 -2.68 16.25
N VAL A 67 26.77 -3.12 15.02
CA VAL A 67 27.63 -4.29 14.69
C VAL A 67 29.03 -3.86 14.22
N ASN A 68 29.30 -2.55 14.12
CA ASN A 68 30.64 -1.96 13.93
C ASN A 68 31.19 -1.39 15.26
#